data_AF-A0A846TBC1-F1
#
_entry.id   AF-A0A846TBC1-F1
#
_cell.length_a   1.000
_cell.length_b   1.000
_cell.length_c   1.000
_cell.angle_alpha   90.00
_cell.angle_beta   90.00
_cell.angle_gamma   90.00
#
_symmetry.space_group_name_H-M   'P 1'
#
loop_
_entity.id
_entity.type
_entity.pdbx_description
1 polymer ?
#
loop_
_entity_poly.entity_id
_entity_poly.type
_entity_poly.pdbx_seq_one_letter_code
_entity_poly.pdbx_strand_id
1 'polypeptide(L)'
;MRYRLIWMISVPSFLFFLGMFYVEVSVYSLLPADQGGMSFWKELKNAWYRSISFYAMVAIAFLSIYFQFIHKRNQKVPPYTEGHERS
;
A
#
# COMPACT_ATOMS: atom_id res chain seq x y z
N MET A 1 -10.53 7.37 -17.18
CA MET A 1 -9.65 8.35 -16.48
C MET A 1 -9.57 8.19 -14.96
N ARG A 2 -10.64 7.77 -14.25
CA ARG A 2 -10.61 7.64 -12.77
C ARG A 2 -9.51 6.71 -12.20
N TYR A 3 -9.18 5.60 -12.87
CA TYR A 3 -8.12 4.68 -12.38
C TYR A 3 -6.71 5.31 -12.41
N ARG A 4 -6.43 6.19 -13.39
CA ARG A 4 -5.15 6.90 -13.50
C ARG A 4 -4.93 7.83 -12.31
N LEU A 5 -5.99 8.48 -11.83
CA LEU A 5 -5.92 9.33 -10.63
C LEU A 5 -5.57 8.52 -9.37
N ILE A 6 -6.20 7.34 -9.20
CA ILE A 6 -5.93 6.47 -8.05
C ILE A 6 -4.46 6.04 -8.05
N TRP A 7 -3.92 5.66 -9.22
CA TRP A 7 -2.50 5.33 -9.36
C TRP A 7 -1.58 6.52 -9.12
N MET A 8 -1.94 7.70 -9.65
CA MET A 8 -1.17 8.94 -9.45
C MET A 8 -1.08 9.37 -7.98
N ILE A 9 -2.04 9.00 -7.13
CA ILE A 9 -2.01 9.32 -5.69
C ILE A 9 -1.39 8.17 -4.89
N SER A 10 -1.73 6.93 -5.22
CA SER A 10 -1.30 5.74 -4.49
C SER A 10 0.21 5.52 -4.58
N VAL A 11 0.80 5.66 -5.78
CA VAL A 11 2.24 5.44 -6.00
C VAL A 11 3.11 6.41 -5.20
N PRO A 12 2.93 7.74 -5.29
CA PRO A 12 3.76 8.66 -4.50
C PRO A 12 3.47 8.54 -3.00
N SER A 13 2.23 8.27 -2.59
CA SER A 13 1.93 8.00 -1.17
C SER A 13 2.69 6.77 -0.66
N PHE A 14 2.68 5.68 -1.43
CA PHE A 14 3.41 4.47 -1.10
C PHE A 14 4.92 4.73 -1.00
N LEU A 15 5.51 5.45 -1.96
CA LEU A 15 6.94 5.81 -1.94
C LEU A 15 7.29 6.71 -0.75
N PHE A 16 6.40 7.64 -0.37
CA PHE A 16 6.58 8.48 0.81
C PHE A 16 6.64 7.64 2.09
N PHE A 17 5.68 6.72 2.29
CA PHE A 17 5.69 5.83 3.46
C PHE A 17 6.86 4.84 3.45
N LEU A 18 7.31 4.42 2.27
CA LEU A 18 8.51 3.58 2.14
C LEU A 18 9.77 4.33 2.57
N GLY A 19 9.92 5.60 2.17
CA GLY A 19 11.01 6.45 2.62
C GLY A 19 10.97 6.68 4.13
N MET A 20 9.79 6.99 4.68
CA MET A 20 9.60 7.15 6.13
C MET A 20 9.94 5.87 6.90
N PHE A 21 9.51 4.71 6.42
CA PHE A 21 9.84 3.42 7.02
C PHE A 21 11.34 3.12 6.97
N TYR A 22 12.00 3.44 5.85
CA TYR A 22 13.45 3.30 5.74
C TYR A 22 14.18 4.20 6.75
N VAL A 23 13.79 5.46 6.86
CA VAL A 23 14.37 6.40 7.85
C VAL A 23 14.15 5.88 9.27
N GLU A 24 12.95 5.41 9.60
CA GLU A 24 12.63 4.83 10.92
C GLU A 24 13.61 3.70 11.26
N VAL A 25 13.75 2.70 10.39
CA VAL A 25 14.66 1.56 10.61
C VAL A 25 16.12 2.01 10.66
N SER A 26 16.53 2.93 9.78
CA SER A 26 17.90 3.44 9.72
C SER A 26 18.31 4.20 10.98
N VAL A 27 17.45 5.09 11.50
CA VAL A 27 17.74 5.87 12.72
C VAL A 27 18.01 4.95 13.90
N TYR A 28 17.20 3.91 14.10
CA TYR A 28 17.40 2.98 15.21
C TYR A 28 18.62 2.06 15.01
N SER A 29 19.00 1.76 13.76
CA SER A 29 20.17 0.93 13.46
C SER A 29 21.52 1.66 13.53
N LEU A 30 21.51 2.99 13.37
CA LEU A 30 22.71 3.84 13.41
C LEU A 30 23.09 4.27 14.82
N LEU A 31 22.23 4.03 15.82
CA LEU A 31 22.54 4.31 17.21
C LEU A 31 23.69 3.39 17.68
N PRO A 32 24.63 3.90 18.49
CA PRO A 32 25.66 3.06 19.12
C PRO A 32 25.01 1.91 19.89
N ALA A 33 25.67 0.76 19.96
CA ALA A 33 25.18 -0.40 20.72
C ALA A 33 24.90 -0.04 22.20
N ASP A 34 25.67 0.89 22.77
CA ASP A 34 25.49 1.42 24.12
C ASP A 34 24.21 2.26 24.31
N GLN A 35 23.59 2.74 23.22
CA GLN A 35 22.31 3.45 23.21
C GLN A 35 21.14 2.56 22.79
N GLY A 36 21.34 1.24 22.77
CA GLY A 36 20.31 0.28 22.33
C GLY A 36 20.29 0.03 20.82
N GLY A 37 21.36 0.42 20.11
CA GLY A 37 21.53 0.10 18.69
C GLY A 37 21.50 -1.41 18.45
N MET A 38 20.42 -1.90 17.85
CA MET A 38 20.33 -3.29 17.39
C MET A 38 20.74 -3.39 15.93
N SER A 39 21.14 -4.60 15.49
CA SER A 39 21.43 -4.81 14.07
C SER A 39 20.21 -4.42 13.24
N PHE A 40 20.46 -3.83 12.07
CA PHE A 40 19.42 -3.40 11.12
C PHE A 40 18.32 -4.46 10.92
N TRP A 41 18.70 -5.73 10.86
CA TRP A 41 17.78 -6.85 10.69
C TRP A 41 16.87 -7.11 11.89
N LYS A 42 17.36 -6.94 13.12
CA LYS A 42 16.53 -7.04 14.32
C LYS A 42 15.53 -5.90 14.39
N GLU A 43 15.98 -4.70 14.05
CA GLU A 43 15.14 -3.51 14.09
C GLU A 43 14.08 -3.52 12.98
N LEU A 44 14.45 -3.99 11.78
CA LEU A 44 13.52 -4.23 10.69
C LEU A 44 12.40 -5.20 11.10
N LYS A 45 12.77 -6.30 11.77
CA LYS A 45 11.79 -7.29 12.28
C LYS A 45 10.87 -6.68 13.33
N ASN A 46 11.39 -5.82 14.20
CA ASN A 46 10.61 -5.16 15.25
C ASN A 46 9.67 -4.09 14.65
N ALA A 47 10.21 -3.26 13.76
CA ALA A 47 9.49 -2.21 13.05
C ALA A 47 8.36 -2.78 12.18
N TRP A 48 8.48 -4.00 11.66
CA TRP A 48 7.39 -4.65 10.92
C TRP A 48 6.08 -4.80 11.69
N TYR A 49 6.15 -5.03 13.01
CA TYR A 49 4.95 -5.22 13.84
C TYR A 49 4.47 -3.94 14.52
N ARG A 50 5.33 -2.92 14.60
CA ARG A 50 5.06 -1.70 15.38
C ARG A 50 4.95 -0.45 14.51
N SER A 51 5.61 -0.41 13.35
CA SER A 51 5.65 0.77 12.50
C SER A 51 4.31 0.98 11.81
N ILE A 52 3.71 2.14 12.11
CA ILE A 52 2.49 2.63 11.47
C ILE A 52 2.72 2.82 9.97
N SER A 53 3.93 3.25 9.57
CA SER A 53 4.33 3.44 8.17
C SER A 53 4.28 2.13 7.39
N PHE A 54 4.67 1.02 8.02
CA PHE A 54 4.58 -0.30 7.41
C PHE A 54 3.13 -0.72 7.15
N TYR A 55 2.25 -0.60 8.14
CA TYR A 55 0.83 -0.92 7.98
C TYR A 55 0.14 -0.01 6.96
N ALA A 56 0.53 1.27 6.88
CA ALA A 56 0.03 2.20 5.86
C ALA A 56 0.42 1.73 4.44
N MET A 57 1.67 1.32 4.23
CA MET A 57 2.11 0.75 2.94
C MET A 57 1.30 -0.49 2.56
N VAL A 58 1.10 -1.42 3.51
CA VAL A 58 0.31 -2.64 3.28
C VAL A 58 -1.13 -2.29 2.91
N ALA A 59 -1.77 -1.38 3.63
CA ALA A 59 -3.14 -0.95 3.35
C ALA A 59 -3.26 -0.29 1.95
N ILE A 60 -2.31 0.59 1.59
CA ILE A 60 -2.28 1.24 0.27
C ILE A 60 -2.10 0.21 -0.85
N ALA A 61 -1.24 -0.79 -0.65
CA ALA A 61 -1.05 -1.87 -1.62
C ALA A 61 -2.32 -2.71 -1.79
N PHE A 62 -2.95 -3.13 -0.69
CA PHE A 62 -4.21 -3.89 -0.73
C PHE A 62 -5.34 -3.11 -1.40
N LEU A 63 -5.51 -1.84 -1.05
CA LEU A 63 -6.53 -0.98 -1.67
C LEU A 63 -6.28 -0.83 -3.17
N SER A 64 -5.03 -0.63 -3.59
CA SER A 64 -4.65 -0.51 -5.01
C SER A 64 -5.03 -1.76 -5.81
N ILE A 65 -4.71 -2.95 -5.28
CA ILE A 65 -5.04 -4.24 -5.89
C ILE A 65 -6.55 -4.45 -5.93
N TYR A 66 -7.26 -4.12 -4.83
CA TYR A 66 -8.70 -4.25 -4.73
C TYR A 66 -9.43 -3.40 -5.78
N PHE A 67 -9.06 -2.13 -5.91
CA PHE A 67 -9.62 -1.24 -6.93
C PHE A 67 -9.34 -1.74 -8.35
N GLN A 68 -8.14 -2.28 -8.61
CA GLN A 68 -7.80 -2.86 -9.90
C GLN A 68 -8.70 -4.08 -10.23
N PHE A 69 -8.95 -4.94 -9.25
CA PHE A 69 -9.78 -6.13 -9.44
C PHE A 69 -11.26 -5.78 -9.70
N ILE A 70 -11.82 -4.84 -8.94
CA ILE A 70 -13.20 -4.37 -9.16
C ILE A 70 -13.34 -3.71 -10.53
N HIS A 71 -12.38 -2.86 -10.91
CA HIS A 71 -12.43 -2.19 -12.21
C HIS A 71 -12.44 -3.22 -13.36
N LYS A 72 -11.60 -4.25 -13.26
CA LYS A 72 -11.53 -5.34 -14.24
C LYS A 72 -12.80 -6.18 -14.27
N ARG A 73 -13.48 -6.36 -13.13
CA ARG A 73 -14.78 -7.07 -13.06
C ARG A 73 -15.89 -6.25 -13.72
N ASN A 74 -15.99 -4.96 -13.44
CA ASN A 74 -17.03 -4.09 -14.00
C ASN A 74 -16.92 -3.91 -15.53
N GLN A 75 -15.73 -4.06 -16.13
CA GLN A 75 -15.60 -4.07 -17.60
C GLN A 75 -16.05 -5.38 -18.26
N LYS A 76 -16.16 -6.48 -17.50
CA LYS A 76 -16.53 -7.80 -18.02
C LYS A 76 -18.00 -8.14 -17.85
N VAL A 77 -18.75 -7.36 -17.07
CA VAL A 77 -20.19 -7.53 -16.92
C VAL A 77 -20.87 -6.70 -18.02
N PRO A 78 -21.45 -7.32 -19.05
CA PRO A 78 -22.21 -6.57 -20.06
C PRO A 78 -23.38 -5.85 -19.37
N PRO A 79 -23.77 -4.65 -19.84
CA PRO A 79 -24.95 -3.99 -19.32
C PRO A 79 -26.14 -4.94 -19.52
N TYR A 80 -26.90 -5.16 -18.45
CA TYR A 80 -28.11 -5.96 -18.49
C TYR A 80 -29.01 -5.39 -19.59
N THR A 81 -29.25 -6.17 -20.64
CA THR A 81 -30.22 -5.83 -21.68
C THR A 81 -31.61 -5.87 -21.03
N GLU A 82 -32.03 -4.75 -20.46
CA GLU A 82 -33.44 -4.48 -20.22
C GLU A 82 -34.12 -4.31 -21.58
N GLY A 83 -35.13 -5.16 -21.84
CA GLY A 83 -36.14 -4.88 -22.85
C GLY A 83 -35.89 -5.48 -24.23
N HIS A 84 -36.36 -6.71 -24.43
CA HIS A 84 -37.31 -6.98 -25.52
C HIS A 84 -37.90 -8.38 -25.34
N GLU A 85 -39.03 -8.47 -24.66
CA GLU A 85 -40.08 -9.48 -24.91
C GLU A 85 -41.32 -9.13 -24.07
N ARG A 86 -41.89 -7.97 -24.38
CA ARG A 86 -43.33 -7.73 -24.27
C ARG A 86 -43.79 -7.17 -25.61
N SER A 87 -44.06 -8.07 -26.55
CA SER A 87 -45.10 -7.92 -27.58
C SER A 87 -45.24 -9.23 -28.33
#